data_AF-A0A1V2N6Y7-F1
#
_entry.id   AF-A0A1V2N6Y7-F1
#
_cell.length_a   1.000
_cell.length_b   1.000
_cell.length_c   1.000
_cell.angle_alpha   90.00
_cell.angle_beta   90.00
_cell.angle_gamma   90.00
#
_symmetry.space_group_name_H-M   'P 1'
#
loop_
_entity.id
_entity.type
_entity.pdbx_description
1 polymer ?
#
loop_
_entity_poly.entity_id
_entity_poly.type
_entity_poly.pdbx_seq_one_letter_code
_entity_poly.pdbx_strand_id
1 'polypeptide(L)'
;MKDPRINQAHSICLQQDNVGIKGDVRDIVIEVPKNKIGISAKYNHTAVKHCRLSETIDFGKEWADFSCSKEYFKAISSVFGKLRDMKKQGMFFRDIKDKDTIIYLPILNAFEEELKRLCGSFKDLFVGRLFRYLLGRYDFYKIILKTSGKIKSVAIQSVNIGGTLDYGPKWKIPDRIHSINCRNGSLNTIEVIFDGGWNISFRLHNASSKVEPSLKFDIQLVKTPINTGFNSIKIV
;
A
#
# COMPACT_ATOMS: atom_id res chain seq x y z
N MET A 1 31.62 7.28 12.66
CA MET A 1 31.41 6.56 13.94
C MET A 1 30.77 5.22 13.62
N LYS A 2 31.44 4.08 13.87
CA LYS A 2 30.84 2.75 13.65
C LYS A 2 29.87 2.47 14.79
N ASP A 3 28.62 2.17 14.46
CA ASP A 3 27.62 1.75 15.45
C ASP A 3 28.04 0.40 16.05
N PRO A 4 28.23 0.29 17.38
CA PRO A 4 28.70 -0.94 18.03
C PRO A 4 27.76 -2.15 17.81
N ARG A 5 26.52 -1.93 17.37
CA ARG A 5 25.57 -2.99 17.02
C ARG A 5 25.85 -3.64 15.65
N ILE A 6 26.49 -2.92 14.72
CA ILE A 6 26.82 -3.47 13.40
C ILE A 6 27.90 -4.56 13.51
N ASN A 7 28.82 -4.45 14.48
CA ASN A 7 29.82 -5.49 14.76
C ASN A 7 29.24 -6.74 15.45
N GLN A 8 27.95 -6.73 15.80
CA GLN A 8 27.25 -7.83 16.50
C GLN A 8 26.05 -8.37 15.71
N ALA A 9 25.93 -8.02 14.42
CA ALA A 9 24.90 -8.58 13.57
C ALA A 9 25.00 -10.12 13.58
N HIS A 10 23.93 -10.77 14.03
CA HIS A 10 23.87 -12.24 14.13
C HIS A 10 23.58 -12.86 12.77
N SER A 11 22.75 -12.20 11.95
CA SER A 11 22.40 -12.69 10.61
C SER A 11 21.99 -11.53 9.69
N ILE A 12 22.14 -11.76 8.38
CA ILE A 12 21.57 -10.91 7.32
C ILE A 12 20.76 -11.83 6.41
N CYS A 13 19.48 -11.55 6.26
CA CYS A 13 18.57 -12.35 5.45
C CYS A 13 17.95 -11.52 4.33
N LEU A 14 17.98 -12.07 3.11
CA LEU A 14 17.16 -11.58 2.00
C LEU A 14 15.78 -12.22 2.13
N GLN A 15 14.72 -11.40 2.12
CA GLN A 15 13.37 -11.93 2.21
C GLN A 15 12.90 -12.46 0.87
N GLN A 16 12.16 -13.56 0.92
CA GLN A 16 11.46 -14.10 -0.24
C GLN A 16 10.22 -13.27 -0.56
N ASP A 17 9.86 -13.19 -1.83
CA ASP A 17 8.72 -12.40 -2.33
C ASP A 17 7.38 -12.78 -1.65
N ASN A 18 7.24 -14.03 -1.21
CA ASN A 18 6.04 -14.53 -0.53
C ASN A 18 5.80 -13.86 0.85
N VAL A 19 6.83 -13.33 1.50
CA VAL A 19 6.72 -12.61 2.78
C VAL A 19 6.18 -11.19 2.57
N GLY A 20 6.51 -10.58 1.43
CA GLY A 20 5.93 -9.31 0.96
C GLY A 20 4.40 -9.36 0.81
N ILE A 21 3.87 -10.49 0.36
CA ILE A 21 2.41 -10.71 0.24
C ILE A 21 1.73 -10.58 1.62
N LYS A 22 2.37 -11.07 2.68
CA LYS A 22 1.87 -10.98 4.07
C LYS A 22 2.03 -9.60 4.71
N GLY A 23 2.54 -8.60 3.99
CA GLY A 23 2.61 -7.21 4.45
C GLY A 23 3.94 -6.78 5.07
N ASP A 24 4.98 -7.60 4.94
CA ASP A 24 6.34 -7.22 5.30
C ASP A 24 7.12 -6.78 4.06
N VAL A 25 7.31 -5.47 3.92
CA VAL A 25 7.89 -4.84 2.73
C VAL A 25 9.42 -4.74 2.75
N ARG A 26 10.07 -5.36 3.75
CA ARG A 26 11.53 -5.38 3.90
C ARG A 26 12.11 -6.38 2.93
N ASP A 27 13.04 -5.93 2.09
CA ASP A 27 13.79 -6.77 1.16
C ASP A 27 14.98 -7.44 1.89
N ILE A 28 15.55 -6.73 2.88
CA ILE A 28 16.65 -7.21 3.72
C ILE A 28 16.27 -7.04 5.19
N VAL A 29 16.54 -8.06 6.00
CA VAL A 29 16.43 -8.00 7.46
C VAL A 29 17.79 -8.33 8.06
N ILE A 30 18.31 -7.41 8.87
CA ILE A 30 19.55 -7.59 9.62
C ILE A 30 19.15 -7.84 11.07
N GLU A 31 19.51 -9.00 11.61
CA GLU A 31 19.27 -9.31 13.02
C GLU A 31 20.45 -8.81 13.85
N VAL A 32 20.17 -7.89 14.76
CA VAL A 32 21.14 -7.40 15.76
C VAL A 32 20.65 -7.80 17.16
N PRO A 33 21.52 -7.87 18.18
CA PRO A 33 21.18 -8.50 19.47
C PRO A 33 19.95 -7.92 20.18
N LYS A 34 19.59 -6.66 19.89
CA LYS A 34 18.47 -5.95 20.52
C LYS A 34 17.26 -5.75 19.62
N ASN A 35 17.39 -5.93 18.30
CA ASN A 35 16.31 -5.61 17.36
C ASN A 35 16.55 -6.18 15.96
N LYS A 36 15.56 -6.08 15.06
CA LYS A 36 15.72 -6.33 13.63
C LYS A 36 15.74 -5.01 12.87
N ILE A 37 16.75 -4.81 12.03
CA ILE A 37 16.82 -3.65 11.13
C ILE A 37 16.28 -4.08 9.77
N GLY A 38 15.16 -3.49 9.38
CA GLY A 38 14.57 -3.68 8.07
C GLY A 38 15.10 -2.70 7.04
N ILE A 39 15.37 -3.18 5.82
CA ILE A 39 15.67 -2.35 4.67
C ILE A 39 14.72 -2.72 3.53
N SER A 40 14.09 -1.71 2.94
CA SER A 40 13.33 -1.84 1.70
C SER A 40 14.03 -1.02 0.62
N ALA A 41 14.64 -1.69 -0.35
CA ALA A 41 15.34 -1.08 -1.46
C ALA A 41 14.39 -0.86 -2.64
N LYS A 42 14.37 0.36 -3.19
CA LYS A 42 13.47 0.74 -4.29
C LYS A 42 14.21 1.57 -5.33
N TYR A 43 13.81 1.40 -6.59
CA TYR A 43 14.32 2.18 -7.72
C TYR A 43 13.22 3.07 -8.27
N ASN A 44 13.40 4.39 -8.24
CA ASN A 44 12.46 5.41 -8.73
C ASN A 44 11.01 5.27 -8.22
N HIS A 45 10.78 4.48 -7.16
CA HIS A 45 9.44 4.05 -6.78
C HIS A 45 9.18 4.33 -5.31
N THR A 46 8.20 5.20 -5.08
CA THR A 46 7.72 5.59 -3.76
C THR A 46 6.49 4.80 -3.33
N ALA A 47 5.89 4.01 -4.23
CA ALA A 47 4.62 3.35 -3.92
C ALA A 47 4.75 2.40 -2.74
N VAL A 48 3.60 2.19 -2.12
CA VAL A 48 3.43 1.36 -0.93
C VAL A 48 2.89 -0.02 -1.36
N LYS A 49 2.34 -0.81 -0.44
CA LYS A 49 1.91 -2.19 -0.73
C LYS A 49 0.97 -2.26 -1.94
N HIS A 50 1.21 -3.24 -2.80
CA HIS A 50 0.32 -3.57 -3.92
C HIS A 50 -0.85 -4.42 -3.46
N CYS A 51 -2.00 -3.77 -3.24
CA CYS A 51 -3.21 -4.44 -2.80
C CYS A 51 -4.06 -4.91 -3.99
N ARG A 52 -4.85 -5.97 -3.80
CA ARG A 52 -5.74 -6.51 -4.84
C ARG A 52 -7.17 -6.58 -4.33
N LEU A 53 -8.11 -6.52 -5.27
CA LEU A 53 -9.52 -6.81 -5.05
C LEU A 53 -9.94 -7.94 -6.00
N SER A 54 -10.78 -8.84 -5.50
CA SER A 54 -11.52 -9.86 -6.25
C SER A 54 -12.72 -10.30 -5.41
N GLU A 55 -13.59 -11.13 -5.98
CA GLU A 55 -14.68 -11.77 -5.20
C GLU A 55 -14.20 -12.67 -4.06
N THR A 56 -12.94 -13.11 -4.09
CA THR A 56 -12.38 -14.04 -3.11
C THR A 56 -11.44 -13.38 -2.11
N ILE A 57 -11.11 -12.10 -2.30
CA ILE A 57 -10.22 -11.35 -1.43
C ILE A 57 -11.09 -10.48 -0.50
N ASP A 58 -11.13 -10.85 0.78
CA ASP A 58 -11.73 -10.05 1.85
C ASP A 58 -10.70 -9.01 2.30
N PHE A 59 -10.74 -7.82 1.69
CA PHE A 59 -9.76 -6.78 1.98
C PHE A 59 -9.82 -6.32 3.44
N GLY A 60 -11.01 -6.25 4.03
CA GLY A 60 -11.16 -5.86 5.42
C GLY A 60 -10.46 -6.87 6.33
N LYS A 61 -10.65 -8.17 6.06
CA LYS A 61 -10.00 -9.24 6.81
C LYS A 61 -8.50 -9.25 6.59
N GLU A 62 -8.03 -9.21 5.35
CA GLU A 62 -6.60 -9.29 5.04
C GLU A 62 -5.81 -8.06 5.51
N TRP A 63 -6.42 -6.88 5.44
CA TRP A 63 -5.72 -5.62 5.65
C TRP A 63 -5.86 -5.11 7.09
N ALA A 64 -6.98 -5.43 7.76
CA ALA A 64 -7.26 -4.93 9.10
C ALA A 64 -7.85 -5.97 10.07
N ASP A 65 -7.93 -7.24 9.68
CA ASP A 65 -8.52 -8.34 10.45
C ASP A 65 -10.03 -8.21 10.71
N PHE A 66 -10.75 -7.40 9.93
CA PHE A 66 -12.19 -7.17 10.04
C PHE A 66 -12.92 -7.50 8.74
N SER A 67 -13.73 -8.55 8.72
CA SER A 67 -14.36 -9.00 7.48
C SER A 67 -15.25 -7.96 6.81
N CYS A 68 -15.14 -7.94 5.47
CA CYS A 68 -16.06 -7.21 4.62
C CYS A 68 -17.50 -7.75 4.75
N SER A 69 -18.46 -6.87 4.49
CA SER A 69 -19.88 -7.20 4.50
C SER A 69 -20.27 -8.12 3.33
N LYS A 70 -21.40 -8.82 3.47
CA LYS A 70 -21.98 -9.61 2.37
C LYS A 70 -22.43 -8.68 1.24
N GLU A 71 -22.88 -7.49 1.61
CA GLU A 71 -23.31 -6.42 0.72
C GLU A 71 -22.17 -5.96 -0.20
N TYR A 72 -20.96 -5.80 0.34
CA TYR A 72 -19.75 -5.51 -0.44
C TYR A 72 -19.49 -6.59 -1.49
N PHE A 73 -19.45 -7.87 -1.07
CA PHE A 73 -19.22 -8.97 -2.01
C PHE A 73 -20.31 -9.06 -3.07
N LYS A 74 -21.58 -8.88 -2.70
CA LYS A 74 -22.71 -8.85 -3.63
C LYS A 74 -22.53 -7.73 -4.67
N ALA A 75 -22.14 -6.53 -4.23
CA ALA A 75 -21.95 -5.37 -5.12
C ALA A 75 -20.87 -5.63 -6.18
N ILE A 76 -19.71 -6.18 -5.78
CA ILE A 76 -18.58 -6.40 -6.70
C ILE A 76 -18.74 -7.67 -7.57
N SER A 77 -19.56 -8.64 -7.15
CA SER A 77 -19.68 -9.95 -7.82
C SER A 77 -20.14 -9.83 -9.28
N SER A 78 -21.04 -8.89 -9.57
CA SER A 78 -21.51 -8.70 -10.95
C SER A 78 -20.38 -8.25 -11.89
N VAL A 79 -19.46 -7.41 -11.39
CA VAL A 79 -18.33 -6.89 -12.17
C VAL A 79 -17.27 -7.96 -12.37
N PHE A 80 -16.89 -8.66 -11.30
CA PHE A 80 -15.89 -9.72 -11.38
C PHE A 80 -16.40 -10.95 -12.16
N GLY A 81 -17.72 -11.23 -12.14
CA GLY A 81 -18.37 -12.17 -13.05
C GLY A 81 -18.13 -11.83 -14.53
N LYS A 82 -18.38 -10.57 -14.93
CA LYS A 82 -18.09 -10.10 -16.30
C LYS A 82 -16.61 -10.25 -16.64
N LEU A 83 -15.71 -9.90 -15.73
CA LEU A 83 -14.26 -10.05 -15.94
C LEU A 83 -13.86 -11.52 -16.14
N ARG A 84 -14.48 -12.47 -15.41
CA ARG A 84 -14.25 -13.91 -15.64
C ARG A 84 -14.68 -14.33 -17.03
N ASP A 85 -15.83 -13.90 -17.50
CA ASP A 85 -16.32 -14.30 -18.82
C ASP A 85 -15.50 -13.67 -19.96
N MET A 86 -15.11 -12.41 -19.83
CA MET A 86 -14.18 -11.75 -20.75
C MET A 86 -12.80 -12.43 -20.77
N LYS A 87 -12.31 -12.89 -19.60
CA LYS A 87 -11.06 -13.67 -19.53
C LYS A 87 -11.18 -15.00 -20.27
N LYS A 88 -12.29 -15.72 -20.13
CA LYS A 88 -12.54 -16.98 -20.87
C LYS A 88 -12.55 -16.76 -22.39
N GLN A 89 -13.02 -15.60 -22.84
CA GLN A 89 -13.00 -15.20 -24.24
C GLN A 89 -11.60 -14.75 -24.74
N GLY A 90 -10.59 -14.69 -23.86
CA GLY A 90 -9.23 -14.31 -24.22
C GLY A 90 -9.04 -12.82 -24.50
N MET A 91 -9.96 -11.97 -24.04
CA MET A 91 -9.94 -10.54 -24.33
C MET A 91 -8.73 -9.82 -23.72
N PHE A 92 -8.26 -8.76 -24.40
CA PHE A 92 -7.33 -7.80 -23.79
C PHE A 92 -8.11 -6.74 -23.00
N PHE A 93 -7.57 -6.36 -21.84
CA PHE A 93 -8.21 -5.37 -20.97
C PHE A 93 -8.26 -3.98 -21.62
N ARG A 94 -7.31 -3.68 -22.53
CA ARG A 94 -7.30 -2.42 -23.28
C ARG A 94 -8.52 -2.28 -24.20
N ASP A 95 -9.07 -3.39 -24.69
CA ASP A 95 -10.16 -3.44 -25.68
C ASP A 95 -11.55 -3.33 -25.05
N ILE A 96 -11.67 -3.36 -23.73
CA ILE A 96 -12.95 -3.15 -23.03
C ILE A 96 -13.37 -1.69 -23.16
N LYS A 97 -14.50 -1.47 -23.86
CA LYS A 97 -15.15 -0.16 -23.97
C LYS A 97 -15.76 0.26 -22.62
N ASP A 98 -15.69 1.55 -22.32
CA ASP A 98 -16.29 2.17 -21.13
C ASP A 98 -15.88 1.52 -19.80
N LYS A 99 -14.72 0.85 -19.73
CA LYS A 99 -14.22 0.15 -18.53
C LYS A 99 -14.20 1.00 -17.27
N ASP A 100 -14.02 2.31 -17.42
CA ASP A 100 -14.06 3.26 -16.32
C ASP A 100 -15.43 3.26 -15.61
N THR A 101 -16.53 3.21 -16.38
CA THR A 101 -17.89 3.23 -15.83
C THR A 101 -18.43 1.83 -15.54
N ILE A 102 -18.04 0.81 -16.32
CA ILE A 102 -18.59 -0.55 -16.17
C ILE A 102 -17.78 -1.46 -15.25
N ILE A 103 -16.51 -1.12 -14.97
CA ILE A 103 -15.62 -1.92 -14.11
C ILE A 103 -15.10 -1.09 -12.93
N TYR A 104 -14.40 0.01 -13.20
CA TYR A 104 -13.68 0.71 -12.12
C TYR A 104 -14.62 1.43 -11.16
N LEU A 105 -15.52 2.28 -11.67
CA LEU A 105 -16.41 3.08 -10.84
C LEU A 105 -17.29 2.22 -9.89
N PRO A 106 -17.95 1.14 -10.34
CA PRO A 106 -18.77 0.31 -9.43
C PRO A 106 -17.94 -0.38 -8.34
N ILE A 107 -16.71 -0.82 -8.66
CA ILE A 107 -15.82 -1.44 -7.68
C ILE A 107 -15.33 -0.41 -6.67
N LEU A 108 -14.98 0.81 -7.12
CA LEU A 108 -14.53 1.88 -6.24
C LEU A 108 -15.65 2.38 -5.33
N ASN A 109 -16.87 2.51 -5.84
CA ASN A 109 -18.04 2.87 -5.02
C ASN A 109 -18.29 1.82 -3.93
N ALA A 110 -18.29 0.53 -4.29
CA ALA A 110 -18.46 -0.55 -3.32
C ALA A 110 -17.32 -0.57 -2.29
N PHE A 111 -16.08 -0.34 -2.72
CA PHE A 111 -14.92 -0.25 -1.85
C PHE A 111 -15.01 0.96 -0.89
N GLU A 112 -15.42 2.13 -1.39
CA GLU A 112 -15.60 3.34 -0.58
C GLU A 112 -16.69 3.15 0.49
N GLU A 113 -17.85 2.63 0.11
CA GLU A 113 -18.96 2.33 1.02
C GLU A 113 -18.52 1.35 2.11
N GLU A 114 -17.83 0.28 1.73
CA GLU A 114 -17.35 -0.73 2.67
C GLU A 114 -16.27 -0.17 3.60
N LEU A 115 -15.37 0.69 3.08
CA LEU A 115 -14.36 1.37 3.87
C LEU A 115 -15.01 2.29 4.91
N LYS A 116 -16.05 3.05 4.53
CA LYS A 116 -16.84 3.89 5.45
C LYS A 116 -17.53 3.04 6.53
N ARG A 117 -18.12 1.90 6.15
CA ARG A 117 -18.77 0.97 7.09
C ARG A 117 -17.80 0.40 8.11
N LEU A 118 -16.64 -0.08 7.67
CA LEU A 118 -15.59 -0.63 8.53
C LEU A 118 -15.06 0.43 9.50
N CYS A 119 -14.82 1.66 9.02
CA CYS A 119 -14.46 2.81 9.86
C CYS A 119 -15.55 3.14 10.88
N GLY A 120 -16.83 3.16 10.49
CA GLY A 120 -17.93 3.43 11.41
C GLY A 120 -18.10 2.34 12.49
N SER A 121 -17.87 1.08 12.12
CA SER A 121 -18.06 -0.07 13.01
C SER A 121 -16.92 -0.28 14.01
N PHE A 122 -15.68 -0.09 13.55
CA PHE A 122 -14.47 -0.45 14.31
C PHE A 122 -13.56 0.74 14.63
N LYS A 123 -13.92 1.93 14.17
CA LYS A 123 -13.30 3.21 14.51
C LYS A 123 -11.76 3.18 14.33
N ASP A 124 -11.05 3.73 15.31
CA ASP A 124 -9.60 3.87 15.36
C ASP A 124 -8.85 2.54 15.23
N LEU A 125 -9.42 1.44 15.72
CA LEU A 125 -8.81 0.12 15.61
C LEU A 125 -8.69 -0.33 14.15
N PHE A 126 -9.72 -0.09 13.32
CA PHE A 126 -9.64 -0.39 11.89
C PHE A 126 -8.67 0.55 11.17
N VAL A 127 -8.76 1.86 11.45
CA VAL A 127 -7.91 2.87 10.80
C VAL A 127 -6.42 2.59 11.06
N GLY A 128 -6.06 2.33 12.32
CA GLY A 128 -4.67 2.04 12.69
C GLY A 128 -4.13 0.76 12.05
N ARG A 129 -4.95 -0.29 11.93
CA ARG A 129 -4.53 -1.55 11.27
C ARG A 129 -4.42 -1.40 9.76
N LEU A 130 -5.38 -0.76 9.11
CA LEU A 130 -5.32 -0.42 7.70
C LEU A 130 -4.06 0.38 7.39
N PHE A 131 -3.79 1.42 8.16
CA PHE A 131 -2.62 2.28 7.98
C PHE A 131 -1.30 1.50 8.09
N ARG A 132 -1.18 0.64 9.12
CA ARG A 132 -0.02 -0.27 9.26
C ARG A 132 0.10 -1.23 8.08
N TYR A 133 -1.01 -1.80 7.60
CA TYR A 133 -0.96 -2.71 6.47
C TYR A 133 -0.49 -2.02 5.17
N LEU A 134 -0.93 -0.79 4.93
CA LEU A 134 -0.55 -0.02 3.75
C LEU A 134 0.93 0.37 3.76
N LEU A 135 1.44 0.88 4.88
CA LEU A 135 2.77 1.48 4.96
C LEU A 135 3.87 0.53 5.45
N GLY A 136 3.50 -0.52 6.18
CA GLY A 136 4.42 -1.55 6.67
C GLY A 136 4.03 -2.07 8.05
N ARG A 137 4.00 -3.40 8.21
CA ARG A 137 3.72 -4.06 9.49
C ARG A 137 4.87 -3.92 10.51
N TYR A 138 6.09 -3.80 10.01
CA TYR A 138 7.31 -3.63 10.79
C TYR A 138 7.98 -2.32 10.42
N ASP A 139 8.84 -1.81 11.30
CA ASP A 139 9.64 -0.64 11.00
C ASP A 139 10.82 -0.99 10.08
N PHE A 140 11.15 -0.06 9.18
CA PHE A 140 12.25 -0.24 8.24
C PHE A 140 12.76 1.08 7.65
N TYR A 141 13.99 1.04 7.14
CA TYR A 141 14.54 2.10 6.31
C TYR A 141 14.21 1.82 4.85
N LYS A 142 13.43 2.72 4.23
CA LYS A 142 13.19 2.70 2.80
C LYS A 142 14.32 3.45 2.11
N ILE A 143 15.14 2.73 1.34
CA ILE A 143 16.24 3.28 0.57
C ILE A 143 15.80 3.37 -0.89
N ILE A 144 15.74 4.59 -1.42
CA ILE A 144 15.23 4.86 -2.77
C ILE A 144 16.37 5.43 -3.60
N LEU A 145 16.82 4.68 -4.60
CA LEU A 145 17.66 5.22 -5.66
C LEU A 145 16.77 6.02 -6.62
N LYS A 146 17.02 7.32 -6.71
CA LYS A 146 16.35 8.24 -7.63
C LYS A 146 17.29 8.61 -8.76
N THR A 147 16.82 8.45 -9.99
CA THR A 147 17.54 8.80 -11.22
C THR A 147 16.73 9.83 -11.99
N SER A 148 17.34 10.98 -12.29
CA SER A 148 16.77 12.01 -13.16
C SER A 148 17.81 12.39 -14.22
N GLY A 149 17.65 11.86 -15.44
CA GLY A 149 18.67 11.94 -16.47
C GLY A 149 19.96 11.24 -16.01
N LYS A 150 21.08 11.98 -16.00
CA LYS A 150 22.39 11.48 -15.52
C LYS A 150 22.57 11.58 -14.00
N ILE A 151 21.73 12.34 -13.30
CA ILE A 151 21.89 12.58 -11.86
C ILE A 151 21.30 11.41 -11.08
N LYS A 152 22.08 10.88 -10.13
CA LYS A 152 21.65 9.87 -9.17
C LYS A 152 21.61 10.47 -7.76
N SER A 153 20.63 10.06 -6.98
CA SER A 153 20.57 10.41 -5.55
C SER A 153 19.96 9.25 -4.79
N VAL A 154 20.35 9.10 -3.53
CA VAL A 154 19.75 8.14 -2.63
C VAL A 154 18.96 8.90 -1.58
N ALA A 155 17.67 8.57 -1.49
CA ALA A 155 16.82 9.00 -0.41
C ALA A 155 16.66 7.88 0.61
N ILE A 156 16.73 8.22 1.88
CA ILE A 156 16.44 7.34 3.00
C ILE A 156 15.21 7.89 3.70
N GLN A 157 14.19 7.06 3.84
CA GLN A 157 13.00 7.36 4.62
C GLN A 157 12.88 6.36 5.75
N SER A 158 12.79 6.86 6.98
CA SER A 158 12.53 6.03 8.16
C SER A 158 11.03 5.78 8.31
N VAL A 159 10.58 4.58 7.95
CA VAL A 159 9.22 4.13 8.23
C VAL A 159 9.20 3.58 9.66
N ASN A 160 9.00 4.48 10.62
CA ASN A 160 9.16 4.22 12.05
C ASN A 160 7.79 4.25 12.76
N ILE A 161 6.92 3.30 12.44
CA ILE A 161 5.53 3.24 12.94
C ILE A 161 5.49 2.70 14.38
N GLY A 162 6.24 1.64 14.65
CA GLY A 162 6.42 1.02 15.98
C GLY A 162 7.31 1.85 16.90
N GLY A 163 8.25 2.61 16.35
CA GLY A 163 9.21 3.40 17.12
C GLY A 163 10.50 2.65 17.43
N THR A 164 10.84 1.66 16.62
CA THR A 164 11.98 0.76 16.86
C THR A 164 13.24 1.16 16.08
N LEU A 165 13.15 2.12 15.15
CA LEU A 165 14.31 2.66 14.43
C LEU A 165 15.00 3.76 15.25
N ASP A 166 16.33 3.77 15.23
CA ASP A 166 17.13 4.78 15.92
C ASP A 166 17.21 6.11 15.17
N TYR A 167 16.98 6.08 13.84
CA TYR A 167 17.01 7.26 13.00
C TYR A 167 15.62 7.58 12.46
N GLY A 168 15.22 8.85 12.59
CA GLY A 168 13.92 9.35 12.15
C GLY A 168 12.84 9.25 13.22
N PRO A 169 11.87 10.18 13.21
CA PRO A 169 10.83 10.27 14.23
C PRO A 169 9.88 9.08 14.16
N LYS A 170 9.35 8.67 15.31
CA LYS A 170 8.21 7.77 15.35
C LYS A 170 7.01 8.43 14.67
N TRP A 171 6.39 7.74 13.73
CA TRP A 171 5.20 8.24 13.04
C TRP A 171 3.99 8.18 13.97
N LYS A 172 3.18 9.24 13.95
CA LYS A 172 1.86 9.21 14.57
C LYS A 172 0.91 8.42 13.67
N ILE A 173 0.37 7.32 14.19
CA ILE A 173 -0.65 6.52 13.51
C ILE A 173 -1.96 7.31 13.55
N PRO A 174 -2.63 7.50 12.41
CA PRO A 174 -3.95 8.13 12.37
C PRO A 174 -4.99 7.26 13.07
N ASP A 175 -5.94 7.92 13.74
CA ASP A 175 -7.09 7.28 14.38
C ASP A 175 -8.38 7.44 13.57
N ARG A 176 -8.38 8.30 12.54
CA ARG A 176 -9.57 8.65 11.76
C ARG A 176 -9.26 8.84 10.28
N ILE A 177 -10.24 8.44 9.45
CA ILE A 177 -10.31 8.87 8.05
C ILE A 177 -11.22 10.10 8.00
N HIS A 178 -10.70 11.22 7.51
CA HIS A 178 -11.45 12.47 7.35
C HIS A 178 -12.35 12.44 6.12
N SER A 179 -11.84 11.94 5.00
CA SER A 179 -12.63 11.80 3.78
C SER A 179 -12.07 10.72 2.87
N ILE A 180 -12.97 10.16 2.06
CA ILE A 180 -12.68 9.25 0.96
C ILE A 180 -13.37 9.89 -0.24
N ASN A 181 -12.61 10.30 -1.24
CA ASN A 181 -13.16 11.00 -2.39
C ASN A 181 -12.63 10.38 -3.68
N CYS A 182 -13.49 10.24 -4.69
CA CYS A 182 -13.01 10.06 -6.06
C CYS A 182 -12.17 11.29 -6.44
N ARG A 183 -11.00 11.07 -7.03
CA ARG A 183 -10.17 12.18 -7.49
C ARG A 183 -10.91 12.89 -8.63
N ASN A 184 -11.09 14.21 -8.55
CA ASN A 184 -11.82 14.98 -9.56
C ASN A 184 -11.37 14.62 -10.99
N GLY A 185 -12.32 14.18 -11.81
CA GLY A 185 -12.08 13.77 -13.21
C GLY A 185 -11.48 12.36 -13.39
N SER A 186 -11.27 11.59 -12.33
CA SER A 186 -10.79 10.21 -12.39
C SER A 186 -11.87 9.22 -11.94
N LEU A 187 -12.18 8.26 -12.79
CA LEU A 187 -13.14 7.18 -12.52
C LEU A 187 -12.48 5.89 -12.01
N ASN A 188 -11.16 5.91 -11.82
CA ASN A 188 -10.39 4.77 -11.38
C ASN A 188 -9.48 5.07 -10.18
N THR A 189 -9.59 6.26 -9.57
CA THR A 189 -8.74 6.65 -8.45
C THR A 189 -9.57 7.27 -7.32
N ILE A 190 -9.37 6.77 -6.11
CA ILE A 190 -9.86 7.40 -4.88
C ILE A 190 -8.68 7.93 -4.06
N GLU A 191 -8.91 8.99 -3.30
CA GLU A 191 -7.99 9.52 -2.30
C GLU A 191 -8.59 9.36 -0.91
N VAL A 192 -7.80 8.81 0.01
CA VAL A 192 -8.16 8.60 1.41
C VAL A 192 -7.31 9.55 2.25
N ILE A 193 -7.98 10.51 2.90
CA ILE A 193 -7.36 11.50 3.75
C ILE A 193 -7.53 11.06 5.20
N PHE A 194 -6.42 10.82 5.90
CA PHE A 194 -6.41 10.50 7.31
C PHE A 194 -6.08 11.74 8.13
N ASP A 195 -6.39 11.69 9.43
CA ASP A 195 -5.92 12.69 10.38
C ASP A 195 -4.38 12.69 10.47
N GLY A 196 -3.83 13.75 11.05
CA GLY A 196 -2.38 13.95 11.11
C GLY A 196 -1.73 14.34 9.78
N GLY A 197 -2.50 14.55 8.70
CA GLY A 197 -2.01 15.10 7.44
C GLY A 197 -1.57 14.09 6.40
N TRP A 198 -2.00 12.84 6.51
CA TRP A 198 -1.76 11.79 5.51
C TRP A 198 -2.81 11.84 4.39
N ASN A 199 -2.35 11.80 3.14
CA ASN A 199 -3.21 11.56 1.97
C ASN A 199 -2.63 10.40 1.16
N ILE A 200 -3.43 9.37 0.94
CA ILE A 200 -3.08 8.17 0.19
C ILE A 200 -4.03 8.01 -1.00
N SER A 201 -3.48 7.96 -2.21
CA SER A 201 -4.26 7.66 -3.42
C SER A 201 -4.23 6.18 -3.74
N PHE A 202 -5.36 5.67 -4.24
CA PHE A 202 -5.57 4.29 -4.64
C PHE A 202 -6.09 4.29 -6.08
N ARG A 203 -5.23 4.00 -7.04
CA ARG A 203 -5.61 3.86 -8.45
C ARG A 203 -5.82 2.41 -8.82
N LEU A 204 -7.06 2.06 -9.14
CA LEU A 204 -7.45 0.73 -9.57
C LEU A 204 -7.05 0.50 -11.03
N HIS A 205 -6.41 -0.64 -11.30
CA HIS A 205 -6.01 -1.04 -12.64
C HIS A 205 -5.97 -2.56 -12.80
N ASN A 206 -6.05 -3.03 -14.04
CA ASN A 206 -5.73 -4.41 -14.38
C ASN A 206 -4.21 -4.56 -14.52
N ALA A 207 -3.62 -5.52 -13.80
CA ALA A 207 -2.16 -5.70 -13.78
C ALA A 207 -1.60 -6.41 -15.03
N SER A 208 -2.46 -7.03 -15.83
CA SER A 208 -2.09 -7.79 -17.04
C SER A 208 -2.53 -7.05 -18.31
N SER A 209 -1.98 -7.41 -19.46
CA SER A 209 -2.54 -6.97 -20.75
C SER A 209 -3.87 -7.66 -21.05
N LYS A 210 -3.99 -8.93 -20.64
CA LYS A 210 -5.22 -9.73 -20.72
C LYS A 210 -6.14 -9.43 -19.54
N VAL A 211 -7.44 -9.65 -19.75
CA VAL A 211 -8.42 -9.50 -18.66
C VAL A 211 -8.16 -10.50 -17.55
N GLU A 212 -8.14 -10.01 -16.31
CA GLU A 212 -8.07 -10.84 -15.11
C GLU A 212 -9.26 -10.53 -14.18
N PRO A 213 -9.88 -11.53 -13.53
CA PRO A 213 -10.92 -11.32 -12.52
C PRO A 213 -10.31 -10.90 -11.17
N SER A 214 -9.29 -10.06 -11.21
CA SER A 214 -8.62 -9.45 -10.06
C SER A 214 -8.05 -8.12 -10.51
N LEU A 215 -8.38 -7.07 -9.79
CA LEU A 215 -7.83 -5.73 -10.02
C LEU A 215 -6.84 -5.38 -8.92
N LYS A 216 -5.87 -4.54 -9.28
CA LYS A 216 -4.77 -4.13 -8.40
C LYS A 216 -4.87 -2.64 -8.12
N PHE A 217 -4.59 -2.27 -6.88
CA PHE A 217 -4.34 -0.88 -6.52
C PHE A 217 -2.87 -0.54 -6.75
N ASP A 218 -2.65 0.55 -7.47
CA ASP A 218 -1.43 1.34 -7.40
C ASP A 218 -1.63 2.40 -6.32
N ILE A 219 -0.90 2.28 -5.22
CA ILE A 219 -1.10 3.08 -4.00
C ILE A 219 0.06 4.04 -3.82
N GLN A 220 -0.23 5.33 -3.74
CA GLN A 220 0.78 6.39 -3.62
C GLN A 220 0.51 7.26 -2.39
N LEU A 221 1.57 7.59 -1.67
CA LEU A 221 1.56 8.64 -0.64
C LEU A 221 1.54 10.00 -1.34
N VAL A 222 0.37 10.62 -1.43
CA VAL A 222 0.18 11.96 -2.04
C VAL A 222 0.71 13.03 -1.12
N LYS A 223 0.42 12.91 0.18
CA LYS A 223 0.89 13.82 1.22
C LYS A 223 1.26 13.05 2.47
N THR A 224 2.34 13.49 3.10
CA THR A 224 2.80 12.97 4.40
C THR A 224 2.98 14.13 5.38
N PRO A 225 2.94 13.88 6.69
CA PRO A 225 3.31 14.86 7.70
C PRO A 225 4.75 15.35 7.49
N ILE A 226 5.05 16.57 7.93
CA ILE A 226 6.37 17.22 7.76
C ILE A 226 7.49 16.41 8.43
N ASN A 227 7.19 15.71 9.52
CA ASN A 227 8.17 14.96 10.31
C ASN A 227 8.11 13.45 10.06
N THR A 228 8.39 13.01 8.83
CA THR A 228 8.43 11.58 8.45
C THR A 228 9.84 11.03 8.21
N GLY A 229 10.88 11.75 8.67
CA GLY A 229 12.26 11.26 8.64
C GLY A 229 12.84 11.08 7.24
N PHE A 230 12.38 11.88 6.26
CA PHE A 230 12.84 11.81 4.89
C PHE A 230 14.14 12.61 4.72
N ASN A 231 15.19 11.94 4.27
CA ASN A 231 16.49 12.56 4.01
C ASN A 231 17.01 12.12 2.64
N SER A 232 17.68 13.02 1.92
CA SER A 232 18.22 12.72 0.60
C SER A 232 19.66 13.16 0.47
N ILE A 233 20.50 12.27 -0.04
CA ILE A 233 21.91 12.49 -0.31
C ILE A 233 22.11 12.37 -1.83
N LYS A 234 22.71 13.39 -2.45
CA LYS A 234 23.12 13.31 -3.86
C LYS A 234 24.33 12.39 -3.97
N ILE A 235 24.31 11.47 -4.92
CA ILE A 235 25.46 10.61 -5.21
C ILE A 235 25.97 11.07 -6.57
N VAL A 236 27.13 11.73 -6.56
CA VAL A 236 27.81 12.26 -7.75
C VAL A 236 28.02 11.15 -8.77
#